data_AF-A0A7U6B3S5-F1
#
_entry.id   AF-A0A7U6B3S5-F1
#
_cell.length_a   1.000
_cell.length_b   1.000
_cell.length_c   1.000
_cell.angle_alpha   90.00
_cell.angle_beta   90.00
_cell.angle_gamma   90.00
#
_symmetry.space_group_name_H-M   'P 1'
#
loop_
_entity.id
_entity.type
_entity.pdbx_description
1 polymer ?
#
loop_
_entity_poly.entity_id
_entity_poly.type
_entity_poly.pdbx_seq_one_letter_code
_entity_poly.pdbx_strand_id
1 'polypeptide(L)'
;MRFNLHRLAAFMLASGAMLASVSASAQLVNQPPVAPFKVVLTAPQEMVVNQPYVSANGVYTLIFQSDGNMVIYKGPPPYTWRTAIWSTGSDVKQGRKAVMQTDGNLVVYDANNAAVWDSRTGQAQQNYAPFLTLNNDGSIQITSSNPKSNWSSPRDPAAPSTNPGGCTTARQYGICVFPNSPSRFTSFVLACSMAEAQRMAAASGAVFGACR
;
A
#
# COMPACT_ATOMS: atom_id res chain seq x y z
N MET A 1 -42.93 24.56 -67.52
CA MET A 1 -41.97 25.14 -68.49
C MET A 1 -40.72 25.58 -67.76
N ARG A 2 -39.56 25.07 -68.21
CA ARG A 2 -38.22 25.70 -68.26
C ARG A 2 -37.45 26.03 -66.98
N PHE A 3 -36.30 25.34 -66.87
CA PHE A 3 -35.09 25.64 -66.12
C PHE A 3 -34.47 27.01 -66.50
N ASN A 4 -33.79 27.70 -65.56
CA ASN A 4 -32.37 28.04 -65.74
C ASN A 4 -31.62 28.52 -64.46
N LEU A 5 -30.34 28.12 -64.40
CA LEU A 5 -29.29 28.37 -63.41
C LEU A 5 -28.80 29.84 -63.38
N HIS A 6 -28.19 30.29 -62.27
CA HIS A 6 -26.72 30.55 -62.16
C HIS A 6 -26.29 31.32 -60.89
N ARG A 7 -25.22 30.79 -60.27
CA ARG A 7 -24.07 31.43 -59.58
C ARG A 7 -23.93 31.29 -58.06
N LEU A 8 -22.79 30.66 -57.73
CA LEU A 8 -22.11 30.52 -56.45
C LEU A 8 -21.67 31.87 -55.85
N ALA A 9 -21.72 31.95 -54.52
CA ALA A 9 -20.76 32.71 -53.73
C ALA A 9 -20.54 31.98 -52.40
N ALA A 10 -19.29 31.61 -52.14
CA ALA A 10 -18.83 31.05 -50.88
C ALA A 10 -18.59 32.18 -49.86
N PHE A 11 -18.95 31.95 -48.60
CA PHE A 11 -18.33 32.64 -47.47
C PHE A 11 -18.15 31.62 -46.34
N MET A 12 -16.90 31.29 -46.03
CA MET A 12 -16.52 30.67 -44.77
C MET A 12 -16.73 31.70 -43.65
N LEU A 13 -17.14 31.26 -42.45
CA LEU A 13 -16.58 31.74 -41.17
C LEU A 13 -17.01 30.83 -40.00
N ALA A 14 -15.99 30.18 -39.44
CA ALA A 14 -15.74 29.85 -38.03
C ALA A 14 -16.85 29.27 -37.13
N SER A 15 -16.66 27.98 -36.82
CA SER A 15 -16.53 27.40 -35.47
C SER A 15 -17.06 28.17 -34.25
N GLY A 16 -17.91 27.48 -33.48
CA GLY A 16 -18.26 27.90 -32.12
C GLY A 16 -19.00 26.82 -31.34
N ALA A 17 -18.40 25.64 -31.15
CA ALA A 17 -18.86 24.69 -30.16
C ALA A 17 -18.51 25.24 -28.77
N MET A 18 -19.46 25.87 -28.07
CA MET A 18 -19.35 26.03 -26.62
C MET A 18 -19.71 24.71 -25.95
N LEU A 19 -18.72 23.82 -25.82
CA LEU A 19 -18.73 22.87 -24.73
C LEU A 19 -18.54 23.68 -23.45
N ALA A 20 -19.62 23.85 -22.69
CA ALA A 20 -19.48 24.27 -21.30
C ALA A 20 -18.65 23.21 -20.58
N SER A 21 -17.37 23.50 -20.37
CA SER A 21 -16.55 22.75 -19.44
C SER A 21 -17.19 22.89 -18.08
N VAL A 22 -17.84 21.83 -17.59
CA VAL A 22 -18.06 21.69 -16.16
C VAL A 22 -16.65 21.48 -15.59
N SER A 23 -16.04 22.57 -15.12
CA SER A 23 -14.89 22.49 -14.25
C SER A 23 -15.36 21.71 -13.03
N ALA A 24 -15.00 20.42 -12.98
CA ALA A 24 -15.02 19.68 -11.74
C ALA A 24 -14.03 20.37 -10.81
N SER A 25 -14.53 21.33 -10.03
CA SER A 25 -13.86 21.82 -8.84
C SER A 25 -13.45 20.58 -8.07
N ALA A 26 -12.15 20.31 -7.99
CA ALA A 26 -11.62 19.29 -7.12
C ALA A 26 -12.03 19.67 -5.69
N GLN A 27 -13.15 19.11 -5.23
CA GLN A 27 -13.46 19.11 -3.81
C GLN A 27 -12.27 18.41 -3.16
N LEU A 28 -11.49 19.18 -2.39
CA LEU A 28 -10.56 18.64 -1.40
C LEU A 28 -11.39 17.68 -0.55
N VAL A 29 -11.26 16.38 -0.87
CA VAL A 29 -12.07 15.33 -0.26
C VAL A 29 -11.69 15.33 1.21
N ASN A 30 -12.62 15.73 2.08
CA ASN A 30 -12.50 15.61 3.52
C ASN A 30 -12.66 14.11 3.87
N GLN A 31 -11.70 13.28 3.44
CA GLN A 31 -11.67 11.87 3.80
C GLN A 31 -11.32 11.77 5.29
N PRO A 32 -12.05 10.96 6.08
CA PRO A 32 -11.69 10.73 7.47
C PRO A 32 -10.23 10.23 7.55
N PRO A 33 -9.51 10.55 8.64
CA PRO A 33 -8.14 10.09 8.81
C PRO A 33 -8.06 8.58 8.60
N VAL A 34 -7.20 8.17 7.67
CA VAL A 34 -6.92 6.75 7.43
C VAL A 34 -6.40 6.15 8.73
N ALA A 35 -6.98 5.05 9.18
CA ALA A 35 -6.50 4.35 10.37
C ALA A 35 -4.99 4.03 10.24
N PRO A 36 -4.21 4.07 11.33
CA PRO A 36 -2.76 3.88 11.23
C PRO A 36 -2.35 2.46 10.83
N PHE A 37 -3.24 1.49 11.04
CA PHE A 37 -3.03 0.08 10.73
C PHE A 37 -4.36 -0.63 10.50
N LYS A 38 -4.27 -1.86 9.98
CA LYS A 38 -5.37 -2.83 9.91
C LYS A 38 -5.14 -3.94 10.94
N VAL A 39 -6.11 -4.25 11.79
CA VAL A 39 -6.10 -5.50 12.57
C VAL A 39 -6.32 -6.67 11.61
N VAL A 40 -5.39 -7.62 11.62
CA VAL A 40 -5.40 -8.83 10.76
C VAL A 40 -5.97 -10.01 11.52
N LEU A 41 -5.43 -10.28 12.73
CA LEU A 41 -5.79 -11.42 13.57
C LEU A 41 -5.91 -10.98 15.03
N THR A 42 -6.88 -11.53 15.74
CA THR A 42 -6.98 -11.50 17.20
C THR A 42 -6.76 -12.91 17.73
N ALA A 43 -5.83 -13.11 18.67
CA ALA A 43 -5.55 -14.46 19.16
C ALA A 43 -6.76 -15.11 19.88
N PRO A 44 -6.97 -16.43 19.74
CA PRO A 44 -6.28 -17.34 18.82
C PRO A 44 -6.96 -17.34 17.44
N GLN A 45 -6.26 -16.87 16.41
CA GLN A 45 -6.76 -16.89 15.04
C GLN A 45 -5.69 -17.32 14.05
N GLU A 46 -6.13 -18.08 13.05
CA GLU A 46 -5.35 -18.48 11.89
C GLU A 46 -5.64 -17.54 10.72
N MET A 47 -4.62 -17.21 9.92
CA MET A 47 -4.84 -16.55 8.64
C MET A 47 -5.53 -17.50 7.66
N VAL A 48 -6.52 -16.99 6.94
CA VAL A 48 -7.13 -17.74 5.85
C VAL A 48 -6.16 -17.81 4.67
N VAL A 49 -5.89 -19.03 4.18
CA VAL A 49 -5.02 -19.26 3.01
C VAL A 49 -5.59 -18.51 1.80
N ASN A 50 -4.71 -17.80 1.09
CA ASN A 50 -4.99 -16.96 -0.07
C ASN A 50 -5.94 -15.77 0.17
N GLN A 51 -6.30 -15.47 1.42
CA GLN A 51 -7.05 -14.26 1.75
C GLN A 51 -6.09 -13.05 1.83
N PRO A 52 -6.30 -12.00 1.01
CA PRO A 52 -5.56 -10.77 1.16
C PRO A 52 -6.09 -9.96 2.36
N TYR A 53 -5.16 -9.46 3.18
CA TYR A 53 -5.40 -8.48 4.22
C TYR A 53 -4.70 -7.18 3.81
N VAL A 54 -5.49 -6.18 3.43
CA VAL A 54 -4.97 -4.90 2.93
C VAL A 54 -4.79 -3.90 4.07
N SER A 55 -3.67 -3.16 4.07
CA SER A 55 -3.39 -2.07 5.02
C SER A 55 -4.44 -0.98 4.91
N ALA A 56 -4.61 -0.20 5.98
CA ALA A 56 -5.65 0.83 6.03
C ALA A 56 -5.48 1.90 4.93
N ASN A 57 -4.25 2.21 4.53
CA ASN A 57 -3.96 3.11 3.40
C ASN A 57 -4.07 2.47 2.01
N GLY A 58 -4.37 1.17 1.92
CA GLY A 58 -4.52 0.47 0.64
C GLY A 58 -3.21 0.14 -0.09
N VAL A 59 -2.05 0.45 0.51
CA VAL A 59 -0.74 0.35 -0.17
C VAL A 59 -0.09 -1.01 0.01
N TYR A 60 -0.37 -1.75 1.08
CA TYR A 60 0.29 -3.02 1.39
C TYR A 60 -0.74 -4.12 1.54
N THR A 61 -0.36 -5.33 1.15
CA THR A 61 -1.19 -6.52 1.31
C THR A 61 -0.39 -7.61 2.01
N LEU A 62 -0.90 -8.12 3.13
CA LEU A 62 -0.43 -9.34 3.77
C LEU A 62 -1.27 -10.52 3.29
N ILE A 63 -0.62 -11.65 2.98
CA ILE A 63 -1.27 -12.89 2.57
C ILE A 63 -0.52 -14.09 3.15
N PHE A 64 -1.25 -15.14 3.54
CA PHE A 64 -0.69 -16.47 3.71
C PHE A 64 -1.00 -17.29 2.45
N GLN A 65 0.03 -17.59 1.67
CA GLN A 65 -0.09 -18.17 0.34
C GLN A 65 -0.23 -19.69 0.41
N SER A 66 -0.81 -20.30 -0.63
CA SER A 66 -0.98 -21.75 -0.72
C SER A 66 0.33 -22.55 -0.79
N ASP A 67 1.45 -21.89 -1.10
CA ASP A 67 2.79 -22.47 -1.03
C ASP A 67 3.35 -22.55 0.41
N GLY A 68 2.63 -21.98 1.39
CA GLY A 68 3.03 -21.99 2.78
C GLY A 68 3.86 -20.80 3.23
N ASN A 69 4.00 -19.75 2.40
CA ASN A 69 4.67 -18.52 2.78
C ASN A 69 3.69 -17.46 3.29
N MET A 70 4.08 -16.72 4.34
CA MET A 70 3.38 -15.50 4.75
C MET A 70 4.17 -14.31 4.20
N VAL A 71 3.54 -13.52 3.32
CA VAL A 71 4.23 -12.50 2.53
C VAL A 71 3.50 -11.16 2.62
N ILE A 72 4.29 -10.09 2.72
CA ILE A 72 3.83 -8.71 2.55
C ILE A 72 4.25 -8.25 1.15
N TYR A 73 3.26 -7.81 0.37
CA TYR A 73 3.46 -7.17 -0.92
C TYR A 73 3.17 -5.68 -0.84
N LYS A 74 3.89 -4.90 -1.64
CA LYS A 74 3.55 -3.52 -1.99
C LYS A 74 2.60 -3.52 -3.18
N GLY A 75 1.45 -2.88 -3.01
CA GLY A 75 0.34 -2.78 -3.95
C GLY A 75 -0.92 -3.54 -3.48
N PRO A 76 -2.10 -3.13 -3.95
CA PRO A 76 -3.31 -3.94 -3.82
C PRO A 76 -3.23 -5.17 -4.75
N PRO A 77 -4.08 -6.19 -4.55
CA PRO A 77 -4.25 -7.25 -5.52
C PRO A 77 -4.64 -6.70 -6.92
N PRO A 78 -4.12 -7.27 -8.02
CA PRO A 78 -3.12 -8.31 -8.08
C PRO A 78 -1.68 -7.77 -7.85
N TYR A 79 -0.98 -8.32 -6.86
CA TYR A 79 0.45 -8.06 -6.60
C TYR A 79 1.35 -9.10 -7.29
N THR A 80 2.66 -8.86 -7.34
CA THR A 80 3.63 -9.75 -7.99
C THR A 80 4.81 -10.04 -7.07
N TRP A 81 5.57 -11.11 -7.33
CA TRP A 81 6.78 -11.44 -6.59
C TRP A 81 7.81 -10.28 -6.54
N ARG A 82 7.85 -9.41 -7.56
CA ARG A 82 8.75 -8.24 -7.62
C ARG A 82 8.40 -7.16 -6.59
N THR A 83 7.19 -7.20 -6.03
CA THR A 83 6.74 -6.23 -5.03
C THR A 83 6.72 -6.79 -3.62
N ALA A 84 7.29 -7.98 -3.39
CA ALA A 84 7.45 -8.54 -2.05
C ALA A 84 8.40 -7.67 -1.22
N ILE A 85 7.94 -7.26 -0.05
CA ILE A 85 8.69 -6.43 0.91
C ILE A 85 9.31 -7.29 2.00
N TRP A 86 8.57 -8.29 2.46
CA TRP A 86 8.99 -9.19 3.52
C TRP A 86 8.26 -10.53 3.40
N SER A 87 8.89 -11.62 3.84
CA SER A 87 8.24 -12.92 3.97
C SER A 87 8.83 -13.74 5.12
N THR A 88 8.08 -14.72 5.59
CA THR A 88 8.57 -15.72 6.55
C THR A 88 9.56 -16.72 5.93
N GLY A 89 9.52 -16.90 4.61
CA GLY A 89 10.31 -17.91 3.90
C GLY A 89 9.95 -19.34 4.31
N SER A 90 8.71 -19.55 4.76
CA SER A 90 8.23 -20.83 5.30
C SER A 90 7.75 -21.82 4.23
N ASP A 91 7.67 -21.38 2.97
CA ASP A 91 7.42 -22.23 1.80
C ASP A 91 8.46 -23.33 1.64
N VAL A 92 9.73 -23.05 1.92
CA VAL A 92 10.82 -24.03 1.84
C VAL A 92 10.66 -25.21 2.80
N LYS A 93 9.84 -25.04 3.84
CA LYS A 93 9.48 -26.07 4.82
C LYS A 93 7.99 -26.45 4.75
N GLN A 94 7.30 -26.08 3.66
CA GLN A 94 5.90 -26.42 3.40
C GLN A 94 4.97 -25.97 4.52
N GLY A 95 5.06 -24.70 4.93
CA GLY A 95 4.12 -24.09 5.87
C GLY A 95 2.66 -24.38 5.50
N ARG A 96 1.81 -24.65 6.49
CA ARG A 96 0.41 -25.06 6.31
C ARG A 96 -0.60 -24.17 7.01
N LYS A 97 -0.21 -23.52 8.09
CA LYS A 97 -1.04 -22.56 8.82
C LYS A 97 -0.20 -21.49 9.49
N ALA A 98 -0.69 -20.25 9.51
CA ALA A 98 -0.10 -19.12 10.22
C ALA A 98 -1.06 -18.65 11.31
N VAL A 99 -0.63 -18.68 12.57
CA VAL A 99 -1.50 -18.50 13.74
C VAL A 99 -0.95 -17.42 14.67
N MET A 100 -1.79 -16.45 15.04
CA MET A 100 -1.53 -15.57 16.18
C MET A 100 -2.01 -16.28 17.45
N GLN A 101 -1.08 -16.70 18.30
CA GLN A 101 -1.32 -17.50 19.48
C GLN A 101 -1.59 -16.64 20.72
N THR A 102 -2.30 -17.21 21.71
CA THR A 102 -2.66 -16.54 22.96
C THR A 102 -1.47 -16.23 23.87
N ASP A 103 -0.34 -16.91 23.66
CA ASP A 103 0.92 -16.67 24.36
C ASP A 103 1.72 -15.48 23.79
N GLY A 104 1.20 -14.82 22.74
CA GLY A 104 1.85 -13.70 22.08
C GLY A 104 2.83 -14.10 20.97
N ASN A 105 2.88 -15.38 20.60
CA ASN A 105 3.70 -15.84 19.48
C ASN A 105 2.91 -15.84 18.16
N LEU A 106 3.53 -15.36 17.09
CA LEU A 106 3.04 -15.55 15.73
C LEU A 106 3.83 -16.70 15.12
N VAL A 107 3.15 -17.77 14.71
CA VAL A 107 3.81 -19.02 14.32
C VAL A 107 3.27 -19.54 13.00
N VAL A 108 4.17 -20.01 12.13
CA VAL A 108 3.84 -20.83 10.97
C VAL A 108 4.18 -22.28 11.28
N TYR A 109 3.21 -23.17 11.08
CA TYR A 109 3.35 -24.61 11.28
C TYR A 109 3.32 -25.38 9.97
N ASP A 110 4.05 -26.49 9.87
CA ASP A 110 3.92 -27.48 8.79
C ASP A 110 2.73 -28.43 8.99
N ALA A 111 2.61 -29.44 8.12
CA ALA A 111 1.55 -30.45 8.17
C ALA A 111 1.62 -31.36 9.41
N ASN A 112 2.80 -31.48 10.04
CA ASN A 112 3.02 -32.27 11.24
C ASN A 112 2.81 -31.45 12.52
N ASN A 113 2.35 -30.19 12.40
CA ASN A 113 2.30 -29.22 13.49
C ASN A 113 3.67 -28.86 14.10
N ALA A 114 4.76 -29.03 13.35
CA ALA A 114 6.06 -28.50 13.74
C ALA A 114 6.17 -27.02 13.34
N ALA A 115 6.67 -26.19 14.25
CA ALA A 115 6.91 -24.77 13.95
C ALA A 115 8.04 -24.65 12.93
N VAL A 116 7.75 -24.07 11.77
CA VAL A 116 8.73 -23.86 10.69
C VAL A 116 9.28 -22.43 10.66
N TRP A 117 8.51 -21.49 11.22
CA TRP A 117 8.88 -20.11 11.50
C TRP A 117 8.10 -19.60 12.72
N ASP A 118 8.71 -18.75 13.53
CA ASP A 118 8.06 -18.08 14.66
C ASP A 118 8.70 -16.71 14.96
N SER A 119 7.91 -15.80 15.54
CA SER A 119 8.37 -14.46 15.94
C SER A 119 9.24 -14.47 17.20
N ARG A 120 9.42 -15.61 17.87
CA ARG A 120 10.15 -15.77 19.15
C ARG A 120 9.64 -14.87 20.27
N THR A 121 8.33 -14.61 20.28
CA THR A 121 7.68 -13.68 21.22
C THR A 121 6.74 -14.38 22.20
N GLY A 122 6.65 -15.71 22.12
CA GLY A 122 5.87 -16.52 23.05
C GLY A 122 6.33 -16.34 24.49
N GLN A 123 5.39 -16.18 25.40
CA GLN A 123 5.62 -16.06 26.85
C GLN A 123 4.71 -17.00 27.60
N ALA A 124 5.06 -17.35 28.85
CA ALA A 124 4.17 -18.13 29.71
C ALA A 124 2.78 -17.48 29.73
N GLN A 125 1.77 -18.27 29.36
CA GLN A 125 0.45 -17.78 29.03
C GLN A 125 -0.19 -17.09 30.25
N GLN A 126 -0.56 -15.82 30.07
CA GLN A 126 -1.44 -15.09 30.99
C GLN A 126 -2.67 -14.60 30.20
N ASN A 127 -3.60 -13.89 30.85
CA ASN A 127 -4.75 -13.24 30.19
C ASN A 127 -4.32 -12.04 29.33
N TYR A 128 -3.46 -12.29 28.35
CA TYR A 128 -3.12 -11.35 27.29
C TYR A 128 -4.08 -11.56 26.12
N ALA A 129 -4.47 -10.48 25.46
CA ALA A 129 -5.27 -10.51 24.23
C ALA A 129 -4.42 -10.00 23.06
N PRO A 130 -3.38 -10.74 22.63
CA PRO A 130 -2.50 -10.27 21.59
C PRO A 130 -3.21 -10.28 20.22
N PHE A 131 -2.85 -9.33 19.38
CA PHE A 131 -3.37 -9.22 18.01
C PHE A 131 -2.28 -8.80 17.04
N LEU A 132 -2.44 -9.22 15.79
CA LEU A 132 -1.56 -8.89 14.67
C LEU A 132 -2.13 -7.70 13.90
N THR A 133 -1.30 -6.70 13.64
CA THR A 133 -1.64 -5.56 12.78
C THR A 133 -0.79 -5.56 11.51
N LEU A 134 -1.35 -5.06 10.41
CA LEU A 134 -0.64 -4.64 9.21
C LEU A 134 -0.60 -3.12 9.19
N ASN A 135 0.59 -2.57 9.36
CA ASN A 135 0.82 -1.13 9.41
C ASN A 135 0.87 -0.54 8.00
N ASN A 136 0.57 0.75 7.91
CA ASN A 136 0.56 1.47 6.64
C ASN A 136 1.97 1.63 6.01
N ASP A 137 3.04 1.22 6.70
CA ASP A 137 4.44 1.25 6.23
C ASP A 137 4.92 -0.12 5.74
N GLY A 138 4.00 -1.09 5.61
CA GLY A 138 4.32 -2.43 5.15
C GLY A 138 5.02 -3.30 6.19
N SER A 139 5.01 -2.91 7.47
CA SER A 139 5.35 -3.81 8.57
C SER A 139 4.13 -4.53 9.14
N ILE A 140 4.32 -5.73 9.68
CA ILE A 140 3.36 -6.35 10.60
C ILE A 140 3.86 -6.20 12.03
N GLN A 141 2.95 -5.99 12.97
CA GLN A 141 3.28 -5.84 14.39
C GLN A 141 2.38 -6.71 15.27
N ILE A 142 3.00 -7.40 16.23
CA ILE A 142 2.29 -8.04 17.33
C ILE A 142 2.09 -6.98 18.41
N THR A 143 0.83 -6.74 18.77
CA THR A 143 0.47 -5.85 19.87
C THR A 143 -0.13 -6.66 20.99
N SER A 144 0.39 -6.48 22.20
CA SER A 144 -0.07 -7.15 23.42
C SER A 144 -0.01 -6.17 24.60
N SER A 145 -0.82 -6.41 25.62
CA SER A 145 -0.65 -5.76 26.93
C SER A 145 0.66 -6.19 27.61
N ASN A 146 1.28 -7.28 27.17
CA ASN A 146 2.64 -7.64 27.53
C ASN A 146 3.66 -7.04 26.54
N PRO A 147 4.49 -6.06 26.95
CA PRO A 147 5.47 -5.44 26.06
C PRO A 147 6.55 -6.43 25.58
N LYS A 148 6.80 -7.55 26.27
CA LYS A 148 7.76 -8.58 25.82
C LYS A 148 7.30 -9.35 24.59
N SER A 149 5.99 -9.40 24.34
CA SER A 149 5.43 -10.04 23.15
C SER A 149 5.37 -9.10 21.95
N ASN A 150 5.71 -7.81 22.13
CA ASN A 150 5.67 -6.85 21.04
C ASN A 150 6.89 -7.05 20.12
N TRP A 151 6.60 -7.32 18.85
CA TRP A 151 7.58 -7.48 17.79
C TRP A 151 7.02 -6.90 16.50
N SER A 152 7.90 -6.47 15.60
CA SER A 152 7.53 -6.01 14.27
C SER A 152 8.45 -6.62 13.23
N SER A 153 7.91 -6.94 12.05
CA SER A 153 8.73 -7.18 10.87
C SER A 153 9.46 -5.89 10.46
N PRO A 154 10.50 -5.99 9.62
CA PRO A 154 11.00 -4.83 8.89
C PRO A 154 9.87 -4.13 8.13
N ARG A 155 9.92 -2.80 8.09
CA ARG A 155 9.04 -1.97 7.25
C ARG A 155 9.62 -1.78 5.86
N ASP A 156 8.79 -1.38 4.90
CA ASP A 156 9.27 -0.92 3.59
C ASP A 156 10.14 0.34 3.78
N PRO A 157 11.43 0.35 3.41
CA PRO A 157 12.28 1.54 3.50
C PRO A 157 11.77 2.72 2.66
N ALA A 158 10.99 2.42 1.63
CA ALA A 158 10.32 3.36 0.75
C ALA A 158 8.87 3.64 1.16
N ALA A 159 8.43 3.16 2.33
CA ALA A 159 7.14 3.55 2.88
C ALA A 159 7.12 5.08 3.03
N PRO A 160 6.00 5.74 2.64
CA PRO A 160 5.69 7.06 3.20
C PRO A 160 5.76 6.92 4.73
N SER A 161 6.34 7.88 5.45
CA SER A 161 6.38 7.80 6.90
C SER A 161 4.94 7.73 7.41
N THR A 162 4.54 6.55 7.85
CA THR A 162 3.30 6.42 8.61
C THR A 162 3.65 6.89 9.98
N ASN A 163 3.42 8.17 10.24
CA ASN A 163 3.32 8.61 11.59
C ASN A 163 1.85 8.38 12.02
N PRO A 164 1.54 7.48 12.96
CA PRO A 164 0.23 7.40 13.60
C PRO A 164 -0.09 8.61 14.49
N GLY A 165 0.76 9.64 14.58
CA GLY A 165 0.48 10.80 15.43
C GLY A 165 1.42 12.00 15.29
N GLY A 166 1.67 12.55 14.09
CA GLY A 166 2.56 13.73 14.05
C GLY A 166 2.74 14.51 12.76
N CYS A 167 1.85 14.36 11.78
CA CYS A 167 1.88 15.22 10.60
C CYS A 167 0.67 16.17 10.68
N THR A 168 0.85 17.35 11.27
CA THR A 168 -0.22 18.37 11.31
C THR A 168 -0.40 19.07 9.97
N THR A 169 0.60 19.01 9.07
CA THR A 169 0.53 19.52 7.69
C THR A 169 1.37 18.68 6.73
N ALA A 170 0.82 17.62 6.13
CA ALA A 170 1.46 16.97 4.98
C ALA A 170 1.55 17.98 3.81
N ARG A 171 2.65 17.95 3.06
CA ARG A 171 2.88 18.83 1.91
C ARG A 171 3.02 18.03 0.62
N GLN A 172 2.56 18.61 -0.48
CA GLN A 172 2.81 18.06 -1.81
C GLN A 172 4.20 18.48 -2.28
N TYR A 173 4.96 17.51 -2.79
CA TYR A 173 6.26 17.73 -3.40
C TYR A 173 6.25 17.24 -4.84
N GLY A 174 6.66 18.11 -5.76
CA GLY A 174 6.78 17.77 -7.18
C GLY A 174 7.94 16.81 -7.42
N ILE A 175 7.67 15.76 -8.19
CA ILE A 175 8.64 14.74 -8.61
C ILE A 175 8.56 14.55 -10.12
N CYS A 176 9.71 14.35 -10.75
CA CYS A 176 9.84 14.05 -12.17
C CYS A 176 9.76 12.55 -12.36
N VAL A 177 8.67 12.11 -12.98
CA VAL A 177 8.45 10.72 -13.35
C VAL A 177 9.06 10.52 -14.74
N PHE A 178 9.89 9.48 -14.86
CA PHE A 178 10.65 9.16 -16.07
C PHE A 178 11.67 10.24 -16.51
N PRO A 179 12.71 10.52 -15.71
CA PRO A 179 13.67 11.61 -15.99
C PRO A 179 14.40 11.51 -17.33
N ASN A 180 14.57 10.29 -17.85
CA ASN A 180 15.31 10.01 -19.09
C ASN A 180 14.38 9.52 -20.22
N SER A 181 13.08 9.84 -20.16
CA SER A 181 12.09 9.42 -21.15
C SER A 181 11.57 10.61 -21.97
N PRO A 182 11.24 10.43 -23.26
CA PRO A 182 10.49 11.42 -24.04
C PRO A 182 9.09 11.70 -23.44
N SER A 183 8.56 10.81 -22.60
CA SER A 183 7.29 10.97 -21.89
C SER A 183 7.46 11.45 -20.44
N ARG A 184 8.50 12.25 -20.14
CA ARG A 184 8.72 12.82 -18.80
C ARG A 184 7.57 13.75 -18.39
N PHE A 185 7.07 13.58 -17.17
CA PHE A 185 6.07 14.48 -16.61
C PHE A 185 6.23 14.63 -15.09
N THR A 186 5.79 15.78 -14.58
CA THR A 186 5.85 16.07 -13.13
C THR A 186 4.58 15.56 -12.47
N SER A 187 4.75 14.74 -11.43
CA SER A 187 3.68 14.29 -10.53
C SER A 187 3.96 14.79 -9.11
N PHE A 188 3.07 14.51 -8.16
CA PHE A 188 3.23 14.94 -6.77
C PHE A 188 3.16 13.75 -5.82
N VAL A 189 3.99 13.80 -4.77
CA VAL A 189 3.89 12.92 -3.60
C VAL A 189 3.52 13.74 -2.37
N LEU A 190 2.66 13.18 -1.53
CA LEU A 190 2.39 13.72 -0.21
C LEU A 190 3.44 13.19 0.76
N ALA A 191 4.13 14.08 1.46
CA ALA A 191 5.12 13.74 2.48
C ALA A 191 5.12 14.77 3.61
N CYS A 192 5.60 14.36 4.78
CA CYS A 192 5.76 15.21 5.96
C CYS A 192 7.06 16.02 5.93
N SER A 193 8.03 15.64 5.09
CA SER A 193 9.27 16.38 4.89
C SER A 193 9.83 16.24 3.48
N MET A 194 10.75 17.14 3.11
CA MET A 194 11.44 17.08 1.81
C MET A 194 12.32 15.83 1.69
N ALA A 195 12.99 15.41 2.76
CA ALA A 195 13.81 14.19 2.78
C ALA A 195 12.96 12.93 2.55
N GLU A 196 11.74 12.91 3.07
CA GLU A 196 10.79 11.83 2.84
C GLU A 196 10.30 11.78 1.39
N ALA A 197 9.92 12.93 0.83
CA ALA A 197 9.54 13.01 -0.58
C ALA A 197 10.69 12.58 -1.52
N GLN A 198 11.94 12.92 -1.18
CA GLN A 198 13.12 12.47 -1.93
C GLN A 198 13.29 10.94 -1.89
N ARG A 199 13.06 10.30 -0.73
CA ARG A 199 13.09 8.83 -0.62
C ARG A 199 11.99 8.17 -1.44
N MET A 200 10.77 8.71 -1.39
CA MET A 200 9.63 8.21 -2.17
C MET A 200 9.87 8.34 -3.69
N ALA A 201 10.48 9.46 -4.12
CA ALA A 201 10.89 9.65 -5.51
C ALA A 201 11.94 8.60 -5.91
N ALA A 202 13.03 8.48 -5.17
CA ALA A 202 14.11 7.55 -5.48
C ALA A 202 13.64 6.09 -5.59
N ALA A 203 12.75 5.66 -4.69
CA ALA A 203 12.22 4.30 -4.70
C ALA A 203 11.34 3.97 -5.92
N SER A 204 10.78 4.99 -6.59
CA SER A 204 9.95 4.82 -7.79
C SER A 204 10.74 5.07 -9.09
N GLY A 205 12.06 5.27 -9.00
CA GLY A 205 12.88 5.70 -10.14
C GLY A 205 12.57 7.12 -10.62
N ALA A 206 11.76 7.85 -9.85
CA ALA A 206 11.49 9.27 -10.05
C ALA A 206 12.61 10.10 -9.42
N VAL A 207 12.81 11.31 -9.93
CA VAL A 207 13.75 12.26 -9.33
C VAL A 207 12.99 13.42 -8.72
N PHE A 208 13.54 13.96 -7.64
CA PHE A 208 12.91 15.06 -6.94
C PHE A 208 12.97 16.35 -7.77
N GLY A 209 11.87 17.11 -7.81
CA GLY A 209 11.74 18.34 -8.58
C GLY A 209 10.95 18.17 -9.88
N ALA A 210 10.70 19.28 -10.57
CA ALA A 210 10.01 19.27 -11.86
C ALA A 210 10.88 18.64 -12.97
N CYS A 211 10.23 18.12 -14.00
CA CYS A 211 10.92 17.70 -15.22
C CYS A 211 11.68 18.89 -15.82
N ARG A 212 12.99 18.74 -16.00
CA ARG A 212 13.85 19.66 -16.76
C ARG A 212 14.37 18.94 -18.00
#